data_AF-A0A5B7C6A4-F1
#
_entry.id   AF-A0A5B7C6A4-F1
#
_cell.length_a   1.000
_cell.length_b   1.000
_cell.length_c   1.000
_cell.angle_alpha   90.00
_cell.angle_beta   90.00
_cell.angle_gamma   90.00
#
_symmetry.space_group_name_H-M   'P 1'
#
loop_
_entity.id
_entity.type
_entity.pdbx_description
1 polymer ?
#
loop_
_entity_poly.entity_id
_entity_poly.type
_entity_poly.pdbx_seq_one_letter_code
_entity_poly.pdbx_strand_id
1 'polypeptide(L)'
;QDKDAVRMVKMCSWSKDKSILGVGYKLYEMLAGEKFIKDEGKKKQKKVVLDKVAEQLRKILLELPDLVVLDEGHTPRNQRSNIWNTLLKLQTKRRIILSGTPFQNNFRELFNTLRLVRPAIADVLTKGKTCADMIPSRAGRKQSRETGAAHHSSSGKVVDDAIEKL
;
A
#
# COMPACT_ATOMS: atom_id res chain seq x y z
N GLN A 1 10.48 -31.38 -6.03
CA GLN A 1 9.04 -31.25 -5.71
C GLN A 1 8.52 -29.94 -6.25
N ASP A 2 7.42 -29.97 -7.00
CA ASP A 2 6.76 -28.77 -7.51
C ASP A 2 6.12 -27.98 -6.36
N LYS A 3 6.67 -26.80 -6.07
CA LYS A 3 6.21 -25.93 -4.98
C LYS A 3 4.79 -25.40 -5.24
N ASP A 4 4.38 -25.27 -6.48
CA ASP A 4 3.08 -24.72 -6.84
C ASP A 4 1.97 -25.77 -6.66
N ALA A 5 2.25 -27.03 -7.01
CA ALA A 5 1.35 -28.15 -6.71
C ALA A 5 1.07 -28.29 -5.20
N VAL A 6 2.09 -28.17 -4.34
CA VAL A 6 1.91 -28.24 -2.88
C VAL A 6 1.05 -27.07 -2.36
N ARG A 7 1.25 -25.86 -2.89
CA ARG A 7 0.43 -24.69 -2.53
C ARG A 7 -1.03 -24.88 -2.94
N MET A 8 -1.28 -25.42 -4.13
CA MET A 8 -2.62 -25.75 -4.62
C MET A 8 -3.34 -26.71 -3.68
N VAL A 9 -2.69 -27.81 -3.30
CA VAL A 9 -3.29 -28.80 -2.40
C VAL A 9 -3.63 -28.18 -1.04
N LYS A 10 -2.74 -27.35 -0.49
CA LYS A 10 -2.99 -26.64 0.78
C LYS A 10 -4.17 -25.66 0.66
N MET A 11 -4.23 -24.89 -0.43
CA MET A 11 -5.31 -23.93 -0.68
C MET A 11 -6.67 -24.63 -0.83
N CYS A 12 -6.72 -25.71 -1.61
CA CYS A 12 -7.94 -26.51 -1.80
C CYS A 12 -8.38 -27.23 -0.53
N SER A 13 -7.44 -27.67 0.31
CA SER A 13 -7.75 -28.25 1.62
C SER A 13 -8.33 -27.19 2.55
N TRP A 14 -7.68 -26.03 2.63
CA TRP A 14 -8.15 -24.90 3.43
C TRP A 14 -9.54 -24.41 3.00
N SER A 15 -9.84 -24.42 1.71
CA SER A 15 -11.14 -23.93 1.21
C SER A 15 -12.32 -24.86 1.48
N LYS A 16 -12.09 -26.11 1.90
CA LYS A 16 -13.16 -27.11 2.09
C LYS A 16 -13.75 -27.07 3.50
N ASP A 17 -12.91 -26.85 4.50
CA ASP A 17 -13.28 -26.93 5.91
C ASP A 17 -12.87 -25.69 6.69
N LYS A 18 -13.51 -25.46 7.85
CA LYS A 18 -13.15 -24.37 8.77
C LYS A 18 -11.70 -24.54 9.22
N SER A 19 -10.83 -23.69 8.70
CA SER A 19 -9.40 -23.81 8.90
C SER A 19 -8.71 -22.45 8.80
N ILE A 20 -7.47 -22.39 9.26
CA ILE A 20 -6.67 -21.17 9.28
C ILE A 20 -5.57 -21.28 8.22
N LEU A 21 -5.39 -20.21 7.45
CA LEU A 21 -4.35 -20.12 6.44
C LEU A 21 -3.32 -19.05 6.85
N GLY A 22 -2.08 -19.48 7.10
CA GLY A 22 -0.95 -18.60 7.30
C GLY A 22 -0.22 -18.34 5.98
N VAL A 23 -0.16 -17.08 5.54
CA VAL A 23 0.54 -16.66 4.31
C VAL A 23 1.28 -15.35 4.55
N GLY A 24 2.56 -15.31 4.20
CA GLY A 24 3.34 -14.07 4.24
C GLY A 24 2.89 -13.07 3.17
N TYR A 25 2.99 -11.76 3.46
CA TYR A 25 2.54 -10.70 2.57
C TYR A 25 3.04 -10.82 1.13
N LYS A 26 4.32 -11.14 0.94
CA LYS A 26 4.89 -11.26 -0.40
C LYS A 26 4.26 -12.40 -1.20
N LEU A 27 3.99 -13.53 -0.54
CA LEU A 27 3.33 -14.66 -1.18
C LEU A 27 1.87 -14.33 -1.49
N TYR A 28 1.16 -13.70 -0.56
CA TYR A 28 -0.21 -13.25 -0.79
C TYR A 28 -0.30 -12.28 -1.98
N GLU A 29 0.60 -11.30 -2.07
CA GLU A 29 0.72 -10.38 -3.20
C GLU A 29 0.93 -11.13 -4.52
N MET A 30 1.81 -12.13 -4.55
CA MET A 30 2.07 -12.92 -5.77
C MET A 30 0.87 -13.76 -6.22
N LEU A 31 0.08 -14.27 -5.27
CA LEU A 31 -1.05 -15.15 -5.54
C LEU A 31 -2.36 -14.39 -5.84
N ALA A 32 -2.63 -13.31 -5.12
CA ALA A 32 -3.87 -12.55 -5.21
C ALA A 32 -3.75 -11.23 -5.97
N GLY A 33 -2.52 -10.72 -6.13
CA GLY A 33 -2.24 -9.47 -6.81
C GLY A 33 -2.48 -9.53 -8.32
N GLU A 34 -2.72 -8.36 -8.92
CA GLU A 34 -2.81 -8.26 -10.37
C GLU A 34 -1.42 -8.29 -11.01
N LYS A 35 -1.29 -9.08 -12.08
CA LYS A 35 -0.08 -9.13 -12.90
C LYS A 35 -0.27 -8.24 -14.13
N PHE A 36 0.53 -7.19 -14.23
CA PHE A 36 0.62 -6.33 -15.40
C PHE A 36 1.99 -6.52 -16.06
N ILE A 37 2.02 -6.73 -17.38
CA ILE A 37 3.26 -6.56 -18.14
C ILE A 37 3.39 -5.07 -18.46
N LYS A 38 4.52 -4.49 -18.07
CA LYS A 38 4.96 -3.20 -18.62
C LYS A 38 5.47 -3.48 -20.03
N ASP A 39 4.69 -3.11 -21.03
CA ASP A 39 5.14 -3.14 -22.42
C ASP A 39 6.03 -1.91 -22.59
N GLU A 40 7.35 -2.10 -22.80
CA GLU A 40 8.36 -1.02 -22.77
C GLU A 40 8.16 0.09 -23.82
N GLY A 41 7.15 -0.01 -24.69
CA GLY A 41 6.81 1.01 -25.69
C GLY A 41 5.45 1.71 -25.51
N LYS A 42 4.57 1.32 -24.57
CA LYS A 42 3.21 1.90 -24.45
C LYS A 42 2.82 2.17 -23.00
N LYS A 43 2.26 3.37 -22.73
CA LYS A 43 1.69 3.76 -21.41
C LYS A 43 0.52 2.86 -20.92
N LYS A 44 0.04 1.93 -21.75
CA LYS A 44 -1.08 1.03 -21.42
C LYS A 44 -0.54 -0.28 -20.86
N GLN A 45 -0.82 -0.53 -19.58
CA GLN A 45 -0.54 -1.80 -18.92
C GLN A 45 -1.45 -2.89 -19.50
N LYS A 46 -0.88 -3.99 -20.00
CA LYS A 46 -1.66 -5.15 -20.48
C LYS A 46 -1.79 -6.14 -19.32
N LYS A 47 -3.04 -6.48 -18.95
CA LYS A 47 -3.32 -7.54 -17.96
C LYS A 47 -2.78 -8.86 -18.52
N VAL A 48 -1.96 -9.55 -17.74
CA VAL A 48 -1.48 -10.89 -18.09
C VAL A 48 -2.67 -11.84 -18.10
N VAL A 49 -2.77 -12.68 -19.14
CA VAL A 49 -3.68 -13.83 -19.11
C VAL A 49 -3.08 -14.83 -18.12
N LEU A 50 -3.66 -14.90 -16.92
CA LEU A 50 -3.30 -15.89 -15.92
C LEU A 50 -3.88 -17.25 -16.31
N ASP A 51 -3.13 -18.32 -16.04
CA ASP A 51 -3.65 -19.68 -16.18
C ASP A 51 -4.88 -19.88 -15.28
N LYS A 52 -5.81 -20.74 -15.72
CA LYS A 52 -7.10 -20.99 -15.03
C LYS A 52 -6.91 -21.30 -13.53
N VAL A 53 -5.86 -22.05 -13.20
CA VAL A 53 -5.51 -22.43 -11.83
C VAL A 53 -5.16 -21.22 -10.97
N ALA A 54 -4.37 -20.29 -11.51
CA ALA A 54 -3.96 -19.09 -10.78
C ALA A 54 -5.14 -18.13 -10.54
N GLU A 55 -6.06 -18.02 -11.50
CA GLU A 55 -7.30 -17.23 -11.31
C GLU A 55 -8.21 -17.86 -10.24
N GLN A 56 -8.32 -19.19 -10.18
CA GLN A 56 -9.05 -19.88 -9.13
C GLN A 56 -8.45 -19.60 -7.74
N LEU A 57 -7.13 -19.70 -7.59
CA LEU A 57 -6.45 -19.36 -6.34
C LEU A 57 -6.69 -17.91 -5.92
N ARG A 58 -6.56 -16.99 -6.86
CA ARG A 58 -6.80 -15.57 -6.63
C ARG A 58 -8.22 -15.35 -6.13
N LYS A 59 -9.20 -15.98 -6.75
CA LYS A 59 -10.61 -15.89 -6.35
C LYS A 59 -10.82 -16.41 -4.93
N ILE A 60 -10.29 -17.60 -4.63
CA ILE A 60 -10.37 -18.21 -3.29
C ILE A 60 -9.78 -17.28 -2.23
N LEU A 61 -8.59 -16.72 -2.47
CA LEU A 61 -7.92 -15.82 -1.52
C LEU A 61 -8.66 -14.49 -1.31
N LEU A 62 -9.34 -13.97 -2.33
CA LEU A 62 -10.03 -12.69 -2.24
C LEU A 62 -11.46 -12.80 -1.73
N GLU A 63 -12.16 -13.91 -1.94
CA GLU A 63 -13.61 -13.99 -1.69
C GLU A 63 -13.98 -14.95 -0.55
N LEU A 64 -13.14 -15.95 -0.25
CA LEU A 64 -13.46 -16.96 0.76
C LEU A 64 -13.23 -16.52 2.22
N PRO A 65 -12.20 -15.72 2.58
CA PRO A 65 -11.90 -15.45 3.99
C PRO A 65 -13.03 -14.72 4.74
N ASP A 66 -13.52 -15.34 5.82
CA ASP A 66 -14.51 -14.74 6.72
C ASP A 66 -13.92 -13.73 7.73
N LEU A 67 -12.62 -13.88 8.02
CA LEU A 67 -11.83 -13.07 8.92
C LEU A 67 -10.40 -12.99 8.39
N VAL A 68 -9.82 -11.79 8.43
CA VAL A 68 -8.43 -11.56 8.05
C VAL A 68 -7.72 -10.85 9.19
N VAL A 69 -6.56 -11.37 9.56
CA VAL A 69 -5.65 -10.76 10.55
C VAL A 69 -4.38 -10.34 9.83
N LEU A 70 -4.10 -9.04 9.85
CA LEU A 70 -2.91 -8.45 9.27
C LEU A 70 -1.92 -8.15 10.39
N ASP A 71 -0.85 -8.92 10.44
CA ASP A 71 0.25 -8.70 11.38
C ASP A 71 1.18 -7.59 10.89
N GLU A 72 1.89 -6.92 11.79
CA GLU A 72 2.77 -5.79 11.48
C GLU A 72 2.10 -4.73 10.60
N GLY A 73 0.98 -4.21 11.09
CA GLY A 73 0.07 -3.33 10.37
C GLY A 73 0.69 -2.10 9.73
N HIS A 74 1.90 -1.70 10.13
CA HIS A 74 2.67 -0.66 9.44
C HIS A 74 3.08 -1.07 8.01
N THR A 75 3.28 -2.36 7.73
CA THR A 75 3.66 -2.91 6.42
C THR A 75 2.61 -2.64 5.32
N PRO A 76 1.33 -3.05 5.49
CA PRO A 76 0.35 -2.88 4.43
C PRO A 76 -0.10 -1.42 4.21
N ARG A 77 0.17 -0.46 5.10
CA ARG A 77 -0.37 0.93 5.03
C ARG A 77 0.16 1.80 3.89
N ASN A 78 1.22 1.37 3.21
CA ASN A 78 1.77 2.13 2.10
C ASN A 78 0.87 1.98 0.85
N GLN A 79 0.10 3.02 0.53
CA GLN A 79 -0.79 3.08 -0.64
C GLN A 79 -0.11 2.76 -1.98
N ARG A 80 1.22 2.96 -2.08
CA ARG A 80 1.98 2.67 -3.31
C ARG A 80 2.36 1.20 -3.44
N SER A 81 2.15 0.40 -2.40
CA SER A 81 2.51 -1.01 -2.40
C SER A 81 1.47 -1.85 -3.16
N ASN A 82 1.94 -2.90 -3.82
CA ASN A 82 1.07 -3.87 -4.47
C ASN A 82 0.20 -4.62 -3.44
N ILE A 83 0.74 -4.88 -2.25
CA ILE A 83 0.00 -5.53 -1.17
C ILE A 83 -1.20 -4.69 -0.72
N TRP A 84 -1.04 -3.37 -0.59
CA TRP A 84 -2.16 -2.45 -0.31
C TRP A 84 -3.28 -2.61 -1.34
N ASN A 85 -2.94 -2.51 -2.64
CA ASN A 85 -3.92 -2.63 -3.72
C ASN A 85 -4.61 -3.99 -3.75
N THR A 86 -3.89 -5.04 -3.36
CA THR A 86 -4.42 -6.40 -3.27
C THR A 86 -5.37 -6.55 -2.08
N LEU A 87 -5.00 -6.03 -0.91
CA LEU A 87 -5.83 -6.06 0.31
C LEU A 87 -7.10 -5.20 0.21
N LEU A 88 -7.10 -4.15 -0.61
CA LEU A 88 -8.32 -3.39 -0.89
C LEU A 88 -9.38 -4.22 -1.65
N LYS A 89 -8.96 -5.21 -2.44
CA LYS A 89 -9.86 -6.08 -3.23
C LYS A 89 -10.39 -7.27 -2.45
N LEU A 90 -9.82 -7.53 -1.28
CA LEU A 90 -10.21 -8.62 -0.40
C LEU A 90 -11.65 -8.42 0.10
N GLN A 91 -12.54 -9.35 -0.20
CA GLN A 91 -13.93 -9.32 0.23
C GLN A 91 -14.04 -10.11 1.54
N THR A 92 -14.04 -9.39 2.65
CA THR A 92 -14.22 -10.02 3.97
C THR A 92 -14.98 -9.09 4.90
N LYS A 93 -15.81 -9.69 5.77
CA LYS A 93 -16.64 -8.96 6.73
C LYS A 93 -15.83 -8.45 7.92
N ARG A 94 -14.77 -9.16 8.30
CA ARG A 94 -14.01 -8.90 9.53
C ARG A 94 -12.53 -8.77 9.21
N ARG A 95 -11.93 -7.65 9.62
CA ARG A 95 -10.51 -7.36 9.43
C ARG A 95 -9.93 -6.89 10.76
N ILE A 96 -8.82 -7.50 11.17
CA ILE A 96 -8.05 -7.12 12.35
C ILE A 96 -6.66 -6.72 11.86
N ILE A 97 -6.14 -5.60 12.37
CA ILE A 97 -4.77 -5.19 12.14
C ILE A 97 -4.06 -5.17 13.49
N LEU A 98 -2.99 -5.94 13.60
CA LEU A 98 -2.10 -5.94 14.76
C LEU A 98 -0.92 -5.01 14.46
N SER A 99 -0.64 -4.06 15.35
CA SER A 99 0.53 -3.19 15.20
C SER A 99 0.90 -2.59 16.55
N GLY A 100 2.20 -2.64 16.90
CA GLY A 100 2.74 -1.89 18.04
C GLY A 100 2.76 -0.37 17.82
N THR A 101 2.65 0.07 16.56
CA THR A 101 2.60 1.49 16.18
C THR A 101 1.40 1.73 15.26
N PRO A 102 0.21 2.04 15.80
CA PRO A 102 -1.01 2.14 14.99
C PRO A 102 -0.98 3.25 13.94
N PHE A 103 -0.18 4.30 14.14
CA PHE A 103 0.16 5.34 13.16
C PHE A 103 1.38 6.14 13.68
N GLN A 104 2.29 6.57 12.80
CA GLN A 104 3.45 7.38 13.20
C GLN A 104 3.12 8.88 13.12
N ASN A 105 2.18 9.36 13.95
CA ASN A 105 1.72 10.77 14.00
C ASN A 105 1.35 11.37 12.63
N ASN A 106 0.95 10.52 11.68
CA ASN A 106 0.58 10.91 10.34
C ASN A 106 -0.88 10.56 10.08
N PHE A 107 -1.75 11.56 9.99
CA PHE A 107 -3.19 11.35 9.72
C PHE A 107 -3.44 10.56 8.43
N ARG A 108 -2.53 10.64 7.45
CA ARG A 108 -2.61 9.84 6.22
C ARG A 108 -2.44 8.36 6.52
N GLU A 109 -1.55 7.98 7.43
CA GLU A 109 -1.34 6.59 7.84
C GLU A 109 -2.51 6.07 8.67
N LEU A 110 -3.06 6.91 9.54
CA LEU A 110 -4.28 6.58 10.28
C LEU A 110 -5.44 6.31 9.31
N PHE A 111 -5.65 7.20 8.35
CA PHE A 111 -6.67 7.03 7.31
C PHE A 111 -6.43 5.77 6.48
N ASN A 112 -5.18 5.47 6.13
CA ASN A 112 -4.84 4.26 5.38
C ASN A 112 -5.18 3.00 6.19
N THR A 113 -4.83 2.98 7.47
CA THR A 113 -5.17 1.88 8.39
C THR A 113 -6.67 1.68 8.47
N LEU A 114 -7.42 2.78 8.65
CA LEU A 114 -8.89 2.74 8.70
C LEU A 114 -9.47 2.18 7.41
N ARG A 115 -8.92 2.57 6.26
CA ARG A 115 -9.37 2.07 4.96
C ARG A 115 -9.08 0.59 4.76
N LEU A 116 -7.99 0.06 5.32
CA LEU A 116 -7.73 -1.38 5.34
C LEU A 116 -8.67 -2.13 6.26
N VAL A 117 -8.98 -1.62 7.46
CA VAL A 117 -9.86 -2.30 8.42
C VAL A 117 -11.32 -2.24 8.00
N ARG A 118 -11.76 -1.07 7.53
CA ARG A 118 -13.17 -0.80 7.23
C ARG A 118 -13.32 0.10 5.98
N PRO A 119 -13.17 -0.49 4.77
CA PRO A 119 -13.25 0.24 3.51
C PRO A 119 -14.53 1.08 3.37
N ALA A 120 -15.68 0.54 3.77
CA ALA A 120 -16.97 1.22 3.66
C ALA A 120 -17.04 2.55 4.42
N ILE A 121 -16.46 2.63 5.62
CA ILE A 121 -16.41 3.90 6.38
C ILE A 121 -15.42 4.85 5.70
N ALA A 122 -14.25 4.35 5.31
CA ALA A 122 -13.25 5.19 4.65
C ALA A 122 -13.78 5.81 3.36
N ASP A 123 -14.57 5.07 2.57
CA ASP A 123 -15.18 5.59 1.34
C ASP A 123 -16.21 6.69 1.65
N VAL A 124 -17.02 6.56 2.70
CA VAL A 124 -17.91 7.64 3.18
C VAL A 124 -17.11 8.88 3.57
N LEU A 125 -16.01 8.70 4.33
CA LEU A 125 -15.14 9.80 4.76
C LEU A 125 -14.42 10.50 3.60
N THR A 126 -14.19 9.82 2.47
CA THR A 126 -13.63 10.44 1.26
C THR A 126 -14.67 11.17 0.41
N LYS A 127 -15.95 10.81 0.51
CA LYS A 127 -17.05 11.46 -0.19
C LYS A 127 -17.54 12.70 0.55
N GLY A 128 -17.42 12.71 1.88
CA GLY A 128 -17.59 13.92 2.68
C GLY A 128 -16.40 14.86 2.45
N LYS A 129 -16.68 16.13 2.14
CA LYS A 129 -15.70 17.22 1.90
C LYS A 129 -14.87 17.61 3.16
N THR A 130 -14.58 16.67 4.06
CA THR A 130 -14.10 16.99 5.41
C THR A 130 -12.75 16.38 5.74
N CYS A 131 -12.44 15.14 5.35
CA CYS A 131 -11.17 14.51 5.76
C CYS A 131 -10.10 14.46 4.65
N ALA A 132 -10.49 14.35 3.38
CA ALA A 132 -9.52 14.28 2.28
C ALA A 132 -8.76 15.61 2.09
N ASP A 133 -9.44 16.72 2.36
CA ASP A 133 -8.91 18.09 2.22
C ASP A 133 -7.96 18.49 3.35
N MET A 134 -8.00 17.80 4.51
CA MET A 134 -7.07 17.99 5.62
C MET A 134 -5.73 17.28 5.43
N ILE A 135 -5.60 16.39 4.42
CA ILE A 135 -4.34 15.71 4.11
C ILE A 135 -3.56 16.66 3.18
N PRO A 136 -2.48 17.30 3.65
CA PRO A 136 -1.73 18.20 2.79
C PRO A 136 -1.19 17.40 1.62
N SER A 137 -1.68 17.71 0.42
CA SER A 137 -1.02 17.27 -0.80
C SER A 137 0.37 17.88 -0.77
N ARG A 138 1.41 17.05 -0.64
CA ARG A 138 2.77 17.45 -1.02
C ARG A 138 2.75 17.71 -2.52
N ALA A 139 2.18 18.84 -2.94
CA ALA A 139 2.43 19.43 -4.23
C ALA A 139 3.94 19.66 -4.28
N GLY A 140 4.60 18.96 -5.19
CA GLY A 140 6.04 19.11 -5.39
C GLY A 140 6.35 20.60 -5.51
N ARG A 141 7.20 21.10 -4.63
CA ARG A 141 7.81 22.42 -4.79
C ARG A 141 8.60 22.33 -6.10
N LYS A 142 8.03 22.85 -7.19
CA LYS A 142 8.77 23.09 -8.43
C LYS A 142 9.90 24.02 -8.04
N GLN A 143 11.12 23.49 -8.00
CA GLN A 143 12.32 24.30 -7.96
C GLN A 143 12.42 24.95 -9.34
N SER A 144 11.83 26.13 -9.47
CA SER A 144 12.01 27.01 -10.62
C SER A 144 13.30 27.80 -10.43
N ARG A 145 14.01 28.00 -11.55
CA ARG A 145 15.14 28.90 -11.82
C ARG A 145 16.52 28.27 -11.70
N GLU A 146 17.48 28.54 -12.58
CA GLU A 146 17.53 29.20 -13.90
C GLU A 146 18.93 28.82 -14.43
N THR A 147 19.04 28.53 -15.73
CA THR A 147 20.34 28.42 -16.41
C THR A 147 20.95 29.82 -16.56
N GLY A 148 22.17 30.02 -16.06
CA GLY A 148 22.92 31.26 -16.27
C GLY A 148 24.35 31.14 -15.75
N ALA A 149 25.31 31.18 -16.65
CA ALA A 149 26.73 31.15 -16.36
C ALA A 149 27.26 32.52 -15.90
N ALA A 150 28.36 32.44 -15.14
CA ALA A 150 29.47 33.39 -15.03
C ALA A 150 29.40 34.57 -14.04
N HIS A 151 30.53 34.67 -13.32
CA HIS A 151 31.11 35.79 -12.57
C HIS A 151 30.35 36.32 -11.34
N HIS A 152 30.97 36.19 -10.16
CA HIS A 152 31.54 37.35 -9.45
C HIS A 152 32.57 36.88 -8.40
N SER A 153 33.69 37.58 -8.40
CA SER A 153 34.77 37.51 -7.44
C SER A 153 34.45 38.29 -6.15
N SER A 154 35.23 37.97 -5.12
CA SER A 154 35.64 38.86 -4.01
C SER A 154 34.70 39.04 -2.80
N SER A 155 35.33 38.79 -1.64
CA SER A 155 35.26 39.58 -0.40
C SER A 155 34.13 39.33 0.60
N GLY A 156 34.43 38.48 1.59
CA GLY A 156 34.80 38.98 2.94
C GLY A 156 33.72 39.16 4.02
N LYS A 157 34.03 38.58 5.19
CA LYS A 157 33.61 38.89 6.59
C LYS A 157 32.25 38.32 7.02
N VAL A 158 32.20 37.28 7.87
CA VAL A 158 32.38 37.28 9.35
C VAL A 158 31.52 38.35 10.03
N VAL A 159 30.49 37.94 10.80
CA VAL A 159 30.29 38.22 12.24
C VAL A 159 29.15 37.32 12.76
N ASP A 160 29.49 36.45 13.72
CA ASP A 160 28.58 35.82 14.68
C ASP A 160 28.15 36.82 15.77
N ASP A 161 26.99 36.55 16.39
CA ASP A 161 26.54 36.98 17.72
C ASP A 161 25.28 37.86 17.78
N ALA A 162 24.19 37.26 18.26
CA ALA A 162 23.30 37.81 19.29
C ALA A 162 22.25 36.76 19.69
N ILE A 163 22.64 35.82 20.56
CA ILE A 163 21.71 35.14 21.48
C ILE A 163 21.88 35.83 22.83
N GLU A 164 20.93 36.70 23.20
CA GLU A 164 20.51 36.94 24.58
C GLU A 164 19.38 37.96 24.62
N LYS A 165 18.14 37.49 24.84
CA LYS A 165 17.07 38.08 25.68
C LYS A 165 15.72 37.47 25.30
N LEU A 166 15.42 36.33 25.94
CA LEU A 166 14.19 35.99 26.68
C LEU A 166 14.14 34.47 26.91
#